data_AF-A0A317M842-F1
#
_entry.id   AF-A0A317M842-F1
#
_cell.length_a   1.000
_cell.length_b   1.000
_cell.length_c   1.000
_cell.angle_alpha   90.00
_cell.angle_beta   90.00
_cell.angle_gamma   90.00
#
_symmetry.space_group_name_H-M   'P 1'
#
loop_
_entity.id
_entity.type
_entity.pdbx_description
1 polymer ?
#
loop_
_entity_poly.entity_id
_entity_poly.type
_entity_poly.pdbx_seq_one_letter_code
_entity_poly.pdbx_strand_id
1 'polypeptide(L)'
;MLSSLYNLRNVPVARVSDLNIRIETAVVTTNGVIAPATVQVTRSWNGSLCTTRIVNTGNTPVDISEVILAQAGKVLPSNTRFYAEGFQMLTQTSGTLEKPEVLDHFRAKRTDK
;
A
#
# COMPACT_ATOMS: atom_id res chain seq x y z
N MET A 1 2.17 5.62 35.56
CA MET A 1 2.06 4.73 34.39
C MET A 1 1.23 5.40 33.27
N LEU A 2 1.52 6.68 32.95
CA LEU A 2 0.82 7.46 31.91
C LEU A 2 1.81 8.12 30.92
N SER A 3 3.11 8.03 31.20
CA SER A 3 4.17 8.68 30.42
C SER A 3 4.56 7.92 29.15
N SER A 4 4.27 6.63 29.05
CA SER A 4 4.63 5.80 27.88
C SER A 4 3.70 6.04 26.68
N LEU A 5 2.45 6.44 26.91
CA LEU A 5 1.44 6.62 25.86
C LEU A 5 1.62 7.91 25.05
N TYR A 6 2.30 8.93 25.60
CA TYR A 6 2.53 10.20 24.89
C TYR A 6 3.47 10.07 23.70
N ASN A 7 4.32 9.03 23.67
CA ASN A 7 5.35 8.87 22.65
C ASN A 7 4.86 8.13 21.39
N LEU A 8 3.70 7.47 21.45
CA LEU A 8 3.16 6.68 20.33
C LEU A 8 2.36 7.53 19.32
N ARG A 9 1.88 8.72 19.70
CA ARG A 9 1.18 9.65 18.78
C ARG A 9 2.09 10.23 17.69
N ASN A 10 3.40 10.15 17.87
CA ASN A 10 4.40 10.65 16.92
C ASN A 10 5.13 9.52 16.18
N VAL A 11 4.62 8.27 16.22
CA VAL A 11 5.17 7.23 15.35
C VAL A 11 4.82 7.62 13.92
N PRO A 12 5.81 7.86 13.04
CA PRO A 12 5.53 8.13 11.64
C PRO A 12 4.83 6.91 11.06
N VAL A 13 3.51 7.03 10.84
CA VAL A 13 2.74 6.07 10.06
C VAL A 13 3.26 6.18 8.64
N ALA A 14 3.72 5.05 8.08
CA ALA A 14 4.09 4.99 6.68
C ALA A 14 2.94 5.53 5.83
N ARG A 15 3.15 6.69 5.23
CA ARG A 15 2.18 7.32 4.34
C ARG A 15 2.22 6.60 3.00
N VAL A 16 1.16 6.75 2.20
CA VAL A 16 1.16 6.26 0.81
C VAL A 16 2.32 6.84 0.00
N SER A 17 2.82 8.03 0.39
CA SER A 17 4.03 8.65 -0.16
C SER A 17 5.34 7.93 0.21
N ASP A 18 5.35 7.14 1.28
CA ASP A 18 6.52 6.39 1.76
C ASP A 18 6.62 5.02 1.08
N LEU A 19 5.53 4.58 0.44
CA LEU A 19 5.56 3.50 -0.54
C LEU A 19 6.29 4.02 -1.77
N ASN A 20 7.39 3.35 -2.15
CA ASN A 20 7.95 3.51 -3.49
C ASN A 20 7.01 2.82 -4.48
N ILE A 21 5.84 3.43 -4.72
CA ILE A 21 4.88 3.00 -5.72
C ILE A 21 5.55 3.27 -7.06
N ARG A 22 6.14 2.22 -7.63
CA ARG A 22 6.51 2.21 -9.02
C ARG A 22 5.23 2.32 -9.82
N ILE A 23 4.96 3.48 -10.39
CA ILE A 23 3.81 3.63 -11.28
C ILE A 23 4.18 3.06 -12.66
N GLU A 24 4.49 1.77 -12.67
CA GLU A 24 4.67 0.97 -13.87
C GLU A 24 3.28 0.67 -14.40
N THR A 25 2.99 1.22 -15.57
CA THR A 25 1.74 0.99 -16.28
C THR A 25 1.95 -0.08 -17.32
N ALA A 26 1.02 -1.03 -17.39
CA ALA A 26 1.02 -2.08 -18.39
C ALA A 26 -0.37 -2.27 -18.95
N VAL A 27 -0.45 -2.61 -20.23
CA VAL A 27 -1.67 -3.07 -20.88
C VAL A 27 -1.43 -4.51 -21.26
N VAL A 28 -2.33 -5.40 -20.85
CA VAL A 28 -2.26 -6.82 -21.12
C VAL A 28 -3.34 -7.18 -22.12
N THR A 29 -2.95 -7.91 -23.15
CA THR A 29 -3.86 -8.40 -24.19
C THR A 29 -4.70 -9.57 -23.68
N THR A 30 -5.74 -9.94 -24.41
CA THR A 30 -6.55 -11.14 -24.12
C THR A 30 -5.74 -12.43 -24.12
N ASN A 31 -4.60 -12.46 -24.81
CA ASN A 31 -3.66 -13.59 -24.81
C ASN A 31 -2.71 -13.61 -23.59
N GLY A 32 -2.86 -12.68 -22.64
CA GLY A 32 -2.03 -12.59 -21.44
C GLY A 32 -0.63 -12.00 -21.66
N VAL A 33 -0.36 -11.44 -22.85
CA VAL A 33 0.92 -10.82 -23.19
C VAL A 33 0.82 -9.30 -23.14
N ILE A 34 1.92 -8.62 -22.82
CA ILE A 34 2.02 -7.15 -22.87
C ILE A 34 1.65 -6.65 -24.27
N ALA A 35 0.80 -5.63 -24.31
CA ALA A 35 0.36 -5.00 -25.55
C ALA A 35 1.55 -4.43 -26.34
N PRO A 36 1.48 -4.43 -27.69
CA PRO A 36 2.54 -3.90 -28.52
C PRO A 36 2.78 -2.41 -28.25
N ALA A 37 3.97 -1.91 -28.60
CA ALA A 37 4.36 -0.50 -28.39
C ALA A 37 3.46 0.52 -29.09
N THR A 38 2.65 0.09 -30.07
CA THR A 38 1.61 0.91 -30.70
C THR A 38 0.45 1.22 -29.76
N VAL A 39 0.26 0.45 -28.70
CA VAL A 39 -0.69 0.74 -27.63
C VAL A 39 0.01 1.59 -26.58
N GLN A 40 -0.19 2.89 -26.67
CA GLN A 40 0.44 3.87 -25.81
C GLN A 40 -0.46 4.22 -24.64
N VAL A 41 0.13 4.30 -23.44
CA VAL A 41 -0.54 4.77 -22.22
C VAL A 41 0.04 6.12 -21.85
N THR A 42 -0.83 7.11 -21.71
CA THR A 42 -0.48 8.47 -21.28
C THR A 42 -1.24 8.81 -20.01
N ARG A 43 -0.60 9.58 -19.12
CA ARG A 43 -1.17 10.01 -17.84
C ARG A 43 -1.00 11.50 -17.68
N SER A 44 -2.05 12.14 -17.19
CA SER A 44 -2.06 13.56 -16.84
C SER A 44 -2.62 13.72 -15.44
N TRP A 45 -1.98 14.56 -14.63
CA TRP A 45 -2.40 14.84 -13.26
C TRP A 45 -2.93 16.26 -13.15
N ASN A 46 -4.10 16.40 -12.53
CA ASN A 46 -4.64 17.68 -12.08
C ASN A 46 -4.88 17.60 -10.57
N GLY A 47 -3.93 18.11 -9.80
CA GLY A 47 -3.91 17.91 -8.35
C GLY A 47 -3.89 16.43 -7.97
N SER A 48 -4.91 15.98 -7.24
CA SER A 48 -5.07 14.58 -6.79
C SER A 48 -5.75 13.68 -7.82
N LEU A 49 -6.19 14.20 -8.97
CA LEU A 49 -6.88 13.43 -10.00
C LEU A 49 -5.90 13.02 -11.11
N CYS A 50 -5.78 11.72 -11.34
CA CYS A 50 -5.04 11.17 -12.49
C CYS A 50 -6.02 10.77 -13.59
N THR A 51 -5.85 11.35 -14.78
CA THR A 51 -6.52 10.90 -16.00
C THR A 51 -5.56 10.05 -16.80
N THR A 52 -5.96 8.82 -17.10
CA THR A 52 -5.20 7.89 -17.94
C THR A 52 -5.88 7.72 -19.28
N ARG A 53 -5.11 7.79 -20.36
CA ARG A 53 -5.58 7.59 -21.73
C ARG A 53 -4.76 6.52 -22.43
N ILE A 54 -5.46 5.59 -23.07
CA ILE A 54 -4.87 4.53 -23.90
C ILE A 54 -5.18 4.85 -25.36
N VAL A 55 -4.17 4.73 -26.21
CA VAL A 55 -4.29 4.97 -27.65
C VAL A 55 -3.61 3.85 -28.40
N ASN A 56 -4.32 3.20 -29.31
CA ASN A 56 -3.70 2.34 -30.31
C ASN A 56 -3.34 3.20 -31.53
N THR A 57 -2.05 3.46 -31.74
CA THR A 57 -1.52 4.20 -32.89
C THR A 57 -1.16 3.27 -34.06
N GLY A 58 -1.41 1.96 -33.91
CA GLY A 58 -1.17 0.96 -34.95
C GLY A 58 -2.34 0.85 -35.92
N ASN A 59 -2.12 0.08 -36.99
CA ASN A 59 -3.12 -0.12 -38.04
C ASN A 59 -3.96 -1.40 -37.84
N THR A 60 -3.79 -2.08 -36.71
CA THR A 60 -4.49 -3.32 -36.37
C THR A 60 -5.21 -3.18 -35.03
N PRO A 61 -6.45 -3.66 -34.89
CA PRO A 61 -7.12 -3.75 -33.59
C PRO A 61 -6.29 -4.55 -32.58
N VAL A 62 -6.40 -4.20 -31.29
CA VAL A 62 -5.75 -4.92 -30.18
C VAL A 62 -6.80 -5.19 -29.11
N ASP A 63 -7.03 -6.46 -28.82
CA ASP A 63 -7.94 -6.88 -27.77
C ASP A 63 -7.24 -6.84 -26.40
N ILE A 64 -7.76 -6.01 -25.49
CA ILE A 64 -7.19 -5.75 -24.17
C ILE A 64 -8.04 -6.46 -23.11
N SER A 65 -7.39 -7.16 -22.19
CA SER A 65 -8.04 -7.81 -21.05
C SER A 65 -7.83 -7.04 -19.74
N GLU A 66 -6.66 -6.43 -19.57
CA GLU A 66 -6.28 -5.75 -18.34
C GLU A 66 -5.49 -4.48 -18.61
N VAL A 67 -5.73 -3.47 -17.77
CA VAL A 67 -4.98 -2.22 -17.73
C VAL A 67 -4.49 -2.01 -16.31
N ILE A 68 -3.18 -2.15 -16.11
CA ILE A 68 -2.51 -1.90 -14.84
C ILE A 68 -2.11 -0.43 -14.81
N LEU A 69 -2.79 0.35 -13.96
CA LEU A 69 -2.56 1.80 -13.84
C LEU A 69 -1.45 2.15 -12.84
N ALA A 70 -1.23 1.29 -11.85
CA ALA A 70 -0.19 1.42 -10.86
C ALA A 70 0.07 0.04 -10.23
N GLN A 71 1.33 -0.23 -9.88
CA GLN A 71 1.70 -1.43 -9.13
C GLN A 71 2.54 -1.02 -7.92
N ALA A 72 2.11 -1.42 -6.72
CA ALA A 72 2.94 -1.25 -5.54
C ALA A 72 4.03 -2.33 -5.52
N GLY A 73 5.21 -1.99 -6.07
CA GLY A 73 6.31 -2.94 -6.27
C GLY A 73 7.18 -3.25 -5.05
N LYS A 74 6.83 -2.76 -3.85
CA LYS A 74 7.60 -3.06 -2.63
C LYS A 74 6.71 -3.33 -1.44
N VAL A 75 6.99 -4.45 -0.77
CA VAL A 75 6.76 -4.57 0.68
C VAL A 75 7.54 -3.40 1.30
N LEU A 76 6.87 -2.62 2.14
CA LEU A 76 7.49 -1.57 2.95
C LEU A 76 8.84 -2.08 3.52
N PRO A 77 9.91 -1.25 3.57
CA PRO A 77 11.21 -1.67 4.12
C PRO A 77 11.07 -2.48 5.42
N SER A 78 11.91 -3.48 5.63
CA SER A 78 11.81 -4.37 6.81
C SER A 78 11.86 -3.59 8.14
N ASN A 79 12.58 -2.46 8.16
CA ASN A 79 12.66 -1.52 9.28
C ASN A 79 11.50 -0.51 9.37
N THR A 80 10.45 -0.64 8.55
CA THR A 80 9.30 0.26 8.58
C THR A 80 8.57 0.13 9.90
N ARG A 81 8.43 1.25 10.63
CA ARG A 81 7.73 1.28 11.91
C ARG A 81 6.23 1.26 11.69
N PHE A 82 5.52 0.55 12.55
CA PHE A 82 4.06 0.51 12.53
C PHE A 82 3.45 0.53 13.93
N TYR A 83 2.15 0.80 13.99
CA TYR A 83 1.32 0.65 15.17
C TYR A 83 0.03 -0.05 14.74
N ALA A 84 -0.38 -1.06 15.51
CA ALA A 84 -1.60 -1.82 15.26
C ALA A 84 -2.30 -2.15 16.58
N GLU A 85 -3.62 -2.14 16.55
CA GLU A 85 -4.49 -2.55 17.66
C GLU A 85 -5.36 -3.72 17.22
N GLY A 86 -5.47 -4.74 18.07
CA GLY A 86 -6.48 -5.80 17.93
C GLY A 86 -7.88 -5.27 18.24
N PHE A 87 -8.91 -6.00 17.80
CA PHE A 87 -10.31 -5.66 18.06
C PHE A 87 -10.54 -5.33 19.55
N GLN A 88 -11.20 -4.21 19.84
CA GLN A 88 -11.44 -3.69 21.20
C GLN A 88 -10.18 -3.47 22.07
N MET A 89 -9.03 -3.15 21.47
CA MET A 89 -7.76 -2.88 22.17
C MET A 89 -7.24 -4.04 23.04
N LEU A 90 -7.64 -5.28 22.76
CA LEU A 90 -7.25 -6.45 23.56
C LEU A 90 -5.75 -6.80 23.44
N THR A 91 -5.11 -6.36 22.35
CA THR A 91 -3.67 -6.47 22.12
C THR A 91 -3.19 -5.26 21.33
N GLN A 92 -2.04 -4.71 21.70
CA GLN A 92 -1.37 -3.66 20.95
C GLN A 92 -0.01 -4.16 20.44
N THR A 93 0.30 -3.87 19.18
CA THR A 93 1.57 -4.27 18.55
C THR A 93 2.21 -3.07 17.86
N SER A 94 3.52 -2.93 18.01
CA SER A 94 4.34 -1.93 17.31
C SER A 94 5.67 -2.55 16.89
N GLY A 95 6.74 -1.76 16.84
CA GLY A 95 8.05 -2.18 16.33
C GLY A 95 8.18 -1.92 14.83
N THR A 96 8.96 -2.76 14.16
CA THR A 96 9.15 -2.71 12.70
C THR A 96 8.51 -3.92 12.03
N LEU A 97 8.27 -3.86 10.72
CA LEU A 97 7.71 -5.01 9.98
C LEU A 97 8.52 -6.31 10.15
N GLU A 98 9.85 -6.18 10.27
CA GLU A 98 10.76 -7.30 10.55
C GLU A 98 10.73 -7.77 12.00
N LYS A 99 10.48 -6.85 12.93
CA LYS A 99 10.48 -7.13 14.37
C LYS A 99 9.24 -6.53 15.04
N PRO A 100 8.07 -7.19 14.91
CA PRO A 100 6.88 -6.83 15.65
C PRO A 100 7.09 -7.01 17.16
N GLU A 101 6.68 -6.01 17.94
CA GLU A 101 6.76 -6.02 19.41
C GLU A 101 5.36 -5.82 19.99
N VAL A 102 4.94 -6.69 20.90
CA VAL A 102 3.68 -6.52 21.63
C VAL A 102 3.90 -5.47 22.72
N LEU A 103 3.13 -4.37 22.65
CA LEU A 103 3.22 -3.27 23.61
C LEU A 103 2.44 -3.56 24.89
N ASP A 104 1.23 -4.11 24.74
CA ASP A 104 0.39 -4.50 25.87
C ASP A 104 -0.65 -5.55 25.44
N HIS A 105 -1.07 -6.38 26.39
CA HIS A 105 -2.14 -7.35 26.24
C HIS A 105 -3.12 -7.15 27.39
N PHE A 106 -4.40 -6.99 27.08
CA PHE A 106 -5.44 -6.92 28.09
C PHE A 106 -5.52 -8.26 28.84
N ARG A 107 -4.90 -8.31 30.02
CA ARG A 107 -5.13 -9.38 30.99
C ARG A 107 -6.18 -8.87 31.96
N ALA A 108 -7.42 -9.36 31.85
CA ALA A 108 -8.40 -9.15 32.89
C ALA A 108 -7.79 -9.60 34.22
N LYS A 109 -7.54 -8.66 35.14
CA LYS A 109 -7.24 -9.04 36.52
C LYS A 109 -8.52 -9.69 37.05
N ARG A 110 -8.45 -10.99 37.32
CA ARG A 110 -9.43 -11.65 38.17
C ARG A 110 -9.40 -10.87 39.48
N THR A 111 -10.43 -10.08 39.75
CA THR A 111 -10.69 -9.60 41.10
C THR A 111 -11.36 -10.75 41.81
N ASP A 112 -10.53 -11.57 42.45
CA ASP A 112 -10.96 -12.52 43.46
C ASP A 112 -11.65 -11.68 44.55
N LYS A 113 -12.92 -11.97 44.77
CA LYS A 113 -13.74 -11.35 45.81
C LYS A 113 -14.22 -12.45 46.74
#